data_AF-A0A7W3T1U1-F1
#
_entry.id   AF-A0A7W3T1U1-F1
#
_cell.length_a   1.000
_cell.length_b   1.000
_cell.length_c   1.000
_cell.angle_alpha   90.00
_cell.angle_beta   90.00
_cell.angle_gamma   90.00
#
_symmetry.space_group_name_H-M   'P 1'
#
loop_
_entity.id
_entity.type
_entity.pdbx_description
1 polymer ?
#
loop_
_entity_poly.entity_id
_entity_poly.type
_entity_poly.pdbx_seq_one_letter_code
_entity_poly.pdbx_strand_id
1 'polypeptide(L)'
;MIRIIRTTALAALHETADRAVELEDKLAVARTDHDDARAELDATRAALARARAALTEATATITALTTARDEAQQHADGLHEVLRQCTRERDAARAEARTARAEVIELRDALAAAGTVVLLHYGRVHSIHSSQAAAEAAAEVARHGAAPGRWVTPGEVAELPPASEVPWRWIRYLPRTTPTPAAPVTEAA
;
A
#
# COMPACT_ATOMS: atom_id res chain seq x y z
N MET A 1 -77.88 -66.97 56.38
CA MET A 1 -77.62 -65.52 56.18
C MET A 1 -76.16 -65.13 56.47
N ILE A 2 -75.58 -65.52 57.62
CA ILE A 2 -74.18 -65.20 58.01
C ILE A 2 -73.10 -65.69 57.01
N ARG A 3 -73.27 -66.87 56.40
CA ARG A 3 -72.31 -67.44 55.43
C ARG A 3 -72.20 -66.61 54.13
N ILE A 4 -73.30 -66.02 53.67
CA ILE A 4 -73.36 -65.22 52.43
C ILE A 4 -72.66 -63.86 52.62
N ILE A 5 -72.82 -63.26 53.81
CA ILE A 5 -72.18 -61.99 54.20
C ILE A 5 -70.66 -62.17 54.33
N ARG A 6 -70.21 -63.30 54.90
CA ARG A 6 -68.77 -63.60 55.03
C ARG A 6 -68.10 -63.80 53.68
N THR A 7 -68.74 -64.45 52.71
CA THR A 7 -68.20 -64.65 51.36
C THR A 7 -68.13 -63.36 50.54
N THR A 8 -69.09 -62.45 50.69
CA THR A 8 -69.07 -61.15 50.00
C THR A 8 -68.01 -60.21 50.57
N ALA A 9 -67.84 -60.17 51.90
CA ALA A 9 -66.77 -59.38 52.53
C ALA A 9 -65.36 -59.87 52.15
N LEU A 10 -65.15 -61.19 52.06
CA LEU A 10 -63.89 -61.78 51.62
C LEU A 10 -63.60 -61.53 50.13
N ALA A 11 -64.62 -61.56 49.27
CA ALA A 11 -64.48 -61.24 47.86
C ALA A 11 -64.10 -59.77 47.66
N ALA A 12 -64.78 -58.85 48.37
CA ALA A 12 -64.45 -57.43 48.35
C ALA A 12 -63.02 -57.15 48.83
N LEU A 13 -62.56 -57.85 49.87
CA LEU A 13 -61.18 -57.73 50.36
C LEU A 13 -60.14 -58.17 49.33
N HIS A 14 -60.36 -59.30 48.64
CA HIS A 14 -59.48 -59.74 47.56
C HIS A 14 -59.47 -58.72 46.41
N GLU A 15 -60.63 -58.22 46.02
CA GLU A 15 -60.72 -57.19 44.97
C GLU A 15 -59.95 -55.91 45.35
N THR A 16 -60.05 -55.46 46.60
CA THR A 16 -59.21 -54.34 47.07
C THR A 16 -57.72 -54.66 47.12
N ALA A 17 -57.33 -55.90 47.45
CA ALA A 17 -55.93 -56.30 47.46
C ALA A 17 -55.35 -56.33 46.04
N ASP A 18 -56.07 -56.91 45.08
CA ASP A 18 -55.67 -56.93 43.67
C ASP A 18 -55.59 -55.50 43.10
N ARG A 19 -56.53 -54.63 43.48
CA ARG A 19 -56.51 -53.20 43.12
C ARG A 19 -55.31 -52.47 43.71
N ALA A 20 -54.90 -52.80 44.94
CA ALA A 20 -53.74 -52.19 45.58
C ALA A 20 -52.45 -52.56 44.84
N VAL A 21 -52.27 -53.83 44.48
CA VAL A 21 -51.12 -54.30 43.67
C VAL A 21 -51.09 -53.60 42.30
N GLU A 22 -52.23 -53.51 41.62
CA GLU A 22 -52.33 -52.82 40.32
C GLU A 22 -51.92 -51.33 40.43
N LEU A 23 -52.29 -50.66 41.53
CA LEU A 23 -51.92 -49.27 41.77
C LEU A 23 -50.44 -49.11 42.13
N GLU A 24 -49.86 -50.05 42.87
CA GLU A 24 -48.43 -50.09 43.17
C GLU A 24 -47.59 -50.23 41.91
N ASP A 25 -47.98 -51.14 41.00
CA ASP A 25 -47.34 -51.33 39.70
C ASP A 25 -47.41 -50.05 38.85
N LYS A 26 -48.60 -49.44 38.75
CA LYS A 26 -48.76 -48.16 38.02
C LYS A 26 -47.92 -47.04 38.61
N LEU A 27 -47.82 -46.98 39.93
CA LEU A 27 -47.05 -45.96 40.62
C LEU A 27 -45.54 -46.19 40.45
N ALA A 28 -45.10 -47.45 40.38
CA ALA A 28 -43.72 -47.79 40.04
C ALA A 28 -43.38 -47.35 38.61
N VAL A 29 -44.24 -47.65 37.63
CA VAL A 29 -44.08 -47.19 36.24
C VAL A 29 -44.04 -45.66 36.16
N ALA A 30 -45.00 -44.98 36.80
CA ALA A 30 -45.06 -43.51 36.79
C ALA A 30 -43.83 -42.85 37.43
N ARG A 31 -43.21 -43.49 38.44
CA ARG A 31 -41.94 -43.02 39.02
C ARG A 31 -40.79 -43.13 38.04
N THR A 32 -40.66 -44.27 37.36
CA THR A 32 -39.66 -44.47 36.31
C THR A 32 -39.83 -43.45 35.19
N ASP A 33 -41.06 -43.28 34.69
CA ASP A 33 -41.36 -42.29 33.64
C ASP A 33 -41.02 -40.85 34.09
N HIS A 34 -41.28 -40.54 35.36
CA HIS A 34 -40.92 -39.24 35.94
C HIS A 34 -39.41 -39.03 36.02
N ASP A 35 -38.66 -40.04 36.45
CA ASP A 35 -37.21 -39.99 36.56
C ASP A 35 -36.56 -39.87 35.17
N ASP A 36 -37.06 -40.60 34.18
CA ASP A 36 -36.63 -40.51 32.78
C ASP A 36 -36.92 -39.12 32.19
N ALA A 37 -38.12 -38.59 32.39
CA ALA A 37 -38.48 -37.24 31.95
C ALA A 37 -37.61 -36.16 32.61
N ARG A 38 -37.25 -36.36 33.88
CA ARG A 38 -36.35 -35.45 34.61
C ARG A 38 -34.93 -35.50 34.06
N ALA A 39 -34.41 -36.70 33.76
CA ALA A 39 -33.10 -36.87 33.14
C ALA A 39 -33.03 -36.19 31.76
N GLU A 40 -34.07 -36.36 30.94
CA GLU A 40 -34.16 -35.73 29.61
C GLU A 40 -34.22 -34.20 29.69
N LEU A 41 -34.99 -33.67 30.66
CA LEU A 41 -35.07 -32.24 30.94
C LEU A 41 -33.69 -31.67 31.32
N ASP A 42 -32.95 -32.36 32.19
CA ASP A 42 -31.63 -31.92 32.63
C ASP A 42 -30.59 -32.00 31.49
N ALA A 43 -30.65 -33.03 30.65
CA ALA A 43 -29.84 -33.12 29.43
C ALA A 43 -30.13 -31.97 28.45
N THR A 44 -31.40 -31.66 28.22
CA THR A 44 -31.85 -30.55 27.36
C THR A 44 -31.40 -29.20 27.90
N ARG A 45 -31.50 -28.98 29.23
CA ARG A 45 -31.00 -27.75 29.88
C ARG A 45 -29.49 -27.60 29.71
N ALA A 46 -28.74 -28.69 29.86
CA ALA A 46 -27.29 -28.67 29.67
C ALA A 46 -26.93 -28.38 28.20
N ALA A 47 -27.66 -28.94 27.23
CA ALA A 47 -27.47 -28.64 25.82
C ALA A 47 -27.77 -27.17 25.48
N LEU A 48 -28.87 -26.63 26.01
CA LEU A 48 -29.23 -25.21 25.85
C LEU A 48 -28.17 -24.28 26.46
N ALA A 49 -27.62 -24.62 27.63
CA ALA A 49 -26.55 -23.84 28.25
C ALA A 49 -25.30 -23.81 27.38
N ARG A 50 -24.88 -24.95 26.82
CA ARG A 50 -23.76 -25.02 25.88
C ARG A 50 -24.01 -24.21 24.60
N ALA A 51 -25.21 -24.31 24.03
CA ALA A 51 -25.58 -23.55 22.84
C ALA A 51 -25.56 -22.02 23.09
N ARG A 52 -26.03 -21.56 24.25
CA ARG A 52 -25.96 -20.15 24.65
C ARG A 52 -24.54 -19.65 24.83
N ALA A 53 -23.67 -20.46 25.44
CA ALA A 53 -22.25 -20.14 25.57
C ALA A 53 -21.59 -20.00 24.19
N ALA A 54 -21.81 -20.97 23.30
CA ALA A 54 -21.29 -20.93 21.93
C ALA A 54 -21.80 -19.72 21.14
N LEU A 55 -23.08 -19.36 21.29
CA LEU A 55 -23.65 -18.16 20.64
C LEU A 55 -23.00 -16.86 21.14
N THR A 56 -22.72 -16.80 22.45
CA THR A 56 -22.05 -15.64 23.06
C THR A 56 -20.63 -15.49 22.51
N GLU A 57 -19.88 -16.60 22.43
CA GLU A 57 -18.53 -16.64 21.87
C GLU A 57 -18.52 -16.27 20.38
N ALA A 58 -19.45 -16.81 19.60
CA ALA A 58 -19.59 -16.46 18.18
C ALA A 58 -19.90 -14.98 17.98
N THR A 59 -20.76 -14.41 18.82
CA THR A 59 -21.10 -12.98 18.78
C THR A 59 -19.88 -12.12 19.11
N ALA A 60 -19.14 -12.46 20.17
CA ALA A 60 -17.89 -11.77 20.51
C ALA A 60 -16.86 -11.83 19.38
N THR A 61 -16.75 -12.99 18.72
CA THR A 61 -15.86 -13.18 17.56
C THR A 61 -16.27 -12.31 16.39
N ILE A 62 -17.57 -12.27 16.05
CA ILE A 62 -18.09 -11.42 14.96
C ILE A 62 -17.82 -9.93 15.25
N THR A 63 -18.03 -9.50 16.50
CA THR A 63 -17.74 -8.12 16.91
C THR A 63 -16.25 -7.81 16.72
N ALA A 64 -15.35 -8.66 17.22
CA ALA A 64 -13.91 -8.46 17.09
C ALA A 64 -13.45 -8.42 15.62
N LEU A 65 -13.96 -9.33 14.78
CA LEU A 65 -13.66 -9.35 13.35
C LEU A 65 -14.19 -8.12 12.61
N THR A 66 -15.36 -7.61 13.02
CA THR A 66 -15.94 -6.40 12.44
C THR A 66 -15.07 -5.19 12.78
N THR A 67 -14.66 -5.05 14.05
CA THR A 67 -13.73 -3.99 14.47
C THR A 67 -12.41 -4.06 13.71
N ALA A 68 -11.79 -5.25 13.62
CA ALA A 68 -10.53 -5.43 12.88
C ALA A 68 -10.68 -5.08 11.39
N ARG A 69 -11.83 -5.41 10.78
CA ARG A 69 -12.13 -5.05 9.38
C ARG A 69 -12.27 -3.54 9.21
N ASP A 70 -12.93 -2.85 10.13
CA ASP A 70 -13.10 -1.40 10.07
C ASP A 70 -11.76 -0.66 10.27
N GLU A 71 -10.90 -1.14 11.17
CA GLU A 71 -9.53 -0.62 11.36
C GLU A 71 -8.67 -0.82 10.10
N ALA A 72 -8.72 -2.02 9.50
CA ALA A 72 -7.99 -2.30 8.27
C ALA A 72 -8.46 -1.41 7.10
N GLN A 73 -9.78 -1.15 7.02
CA GLN A 73 -10.34 -0.25 6.01
C GLN A 73 -9.83 1.18 6.19
N GLN A 74 -9.86 1.71 7.42
CA GLN A 74 -9.34 3.05 7.72
C GLN A 74 -7.85 3.16 7.38
N HIS A 75 -7.07 2.12 7.65
CA HIS A 75 -5.66 2.09 7.27
C HIS A 75 -5.46 2.12 5.75
N ALA A 76 -6.24 1.32 5.01
CA ALA A 76 -6.20 1.29 3.54
C ALA A 76 -6.57 2.66 2.95
N ASP A 77 -7.61 3.31 3.47
CA ASP A 77 -8.02 4.65 3.03
C ASP A 77 -6.92 5.69 3.30
N GLY A 78 -6.26 5.61 4.45
CA GLY A 78 -5.10 6.43 4.77
C GLY A 78 -3.94 6.25 3.79
N LEU A 79 -3.60 5.00 3.44
CA LEU A 79 -2.55 4.69 2.46
C LEU A 79 -2.91 5.20 1.06
N HIS A 80 -4.18 5.09 0.65
CA HIS A 80 -4.64 5.62 -0.63
C HIS A 80 -4.49 7.14 -0.72
N GLU A 81 -4.80 7.88 0.36
CA GLU A 81 -4.61 9.33 0.36
C GLU A 81 -3.13 9.71 0.26
N VAL A 82 -2.25 9.00 0.98
CA VAL A 82 -0.79 9.19 0.87
C VAL A 82 -0.31 8.94 -0.55
N LEU A 83 -0.73 7.83 -1.19
CA LEU A 83 -0.38 7.52 -2.58
C LEU A 83 -0.87 8.60 -3.55
N ARG A 84 -2.08 9.12 -3.35
CA ARG A 84 -2.66 10.20 -4.15
C ARG A 84 -1.86 11.49 -3.98
N GLN A 85 -1.39 11.79 -2.77
CA GLN A 85 -0.55 12.95 -2.50
C GLN A 85 0.83 12.81 -3.16
N CYS A 86 1.53 11.68 -2.96
CA CYS A 86 2.82 11.43 -3.60
C CYS A 86 2.76 11.47 -5.12
N THR A 87 1.65 10.99 -5.71
CA THR A 87 1.43 11.06 -7.17
C THR A 87 1.34 12.52 -7.65
N ARG A 88 0.56 13.35 -6.94
CA ARG A 88 0.44 14.79 -7.24
C ARG A 88 1.78 15.51 -7.12
N GLU A 89 2.53 15.25 -6.05
CA GLU A 89 3.86 15.85 -5.82
C GLU A 89 4.85 15.45 -6.91
N ARG A 90 4.90 14.15 -7.26
CA ARG A 90 5.75 13.65 -8.34
C ARG A 90 5.41 14.32 -9.67
N ASP A 91 4.12 14.46 -9.98
CA ASP A 91 3.69 15.03 -11.26
C ASP A 91 3.95 16.54 -11.31
N ALA A 92 3.79 17.26 -10.20
CA ALA A 92 4.19 18.65 -10.05
C ALA A 92 5.70 18.84 -10.24
N ALA A 93 6.52 18.05 -9.55
CA ALA A 93 7.98 18.08 -9.68
C ALA A 93 8.44 17.75 -11.11
N ARG A 94 7.76 16.83 -11.80
CA ARG A 94 8.02 16.53 -13.22
C ARG A 94 7.67 17.69 -14.13
N ALA A 95 6.56 18.37 -13.88
CA ALA A 95 6.17 19.55 -14.64
C ALA A 95 7.20 20.68 -14.46
N GLU A 96 7.59 20.97 -13.21
CA GLU A 96 8.62 21.94 -12.87
C GLU A 96 9.96 21.61 -13.54
N ALA A 97 10.41 20.35 -13.47
CA ALA A 97 11.64 19.91 -14.13
C ALA A 97 11.59 20.06 -15.67
N ARG A 98 10.42 19.87 -16.29
CA ARG A 98 10.24 20.11 -17.73
C ARG A 98 10.35 21.60 -18.07
N THR A 99 9.71 22.46 -17.28
CA THR A 99 9.79 23.91 -17.45
C THR A 99 11.23 24.40 -17.28
N ALA A 100 11.89 24.03 -16.18
CA ALA A 100 13.29 24.38 -15.92
C ALA A 100 14.22 23.88 -17.04
N ARG A 101 13.97 22.67 -17.57
CA ARG A 101 14.74 22.16 -18.71
C ARG A 101 14.49 22.96 -19.99
N ALA A 102 13.26 23.37 -20.26
CA ALA A 102 12.94 24.22 -21.41
C ALA A 102 13.63 25.58 -21.28
N GLU A 103 13.56 26.23 -20.12
CA GLU A 103 14.24 27.49 -19.83
C GLU A 103 15.76 27.39 -20.02
N VAL A 104 16.39 26.32 -19.51
CA VAL A 104 17.83 26.08 -19.72
C VAL A 104 18.17 25.92 -21.20
N ILE A 105 17.31 25.25 -21.98
CA ILE A 105 17.49 25.11 -23.42
C ILE A 105 17.38 26.47 -24.11
N GLU A 106 16.36 27.26 -23.79
CA GLU A 106 16.17 28.59 -24.36
C GLU A 106 17.34 29.54 -24.03
N LEU A 107 17.78 29.55 -22.77
CA LEU A 107 18.95 30.34 -22.35
C LEU A 107 20.22 29.88 -23.06
N ARG A 108 20.41 28.57 -23.22
CA ARG A 108 21.55 28.02 -23.97
C ARG A 108 21.52 28.45 -25.43
N ASP A 109 20.36 28.37 -26.08
CA ASP A 109 20.21 28.74 -27.49
C ASP A 109 20.40 30.27 -27.68
N ALA A 110 19.93 31.08 -26.75
CA ALA A 110 20.17 32.52 -26.72
C ALA A 110 21.68 32.85 -26.55
N LEU A 111 22.38 32.15 -25.64
CA LEU A 111 23.83 32.30 -25.47
C LEU A 111 24.60 31.87 -26.73
N ALA A 112 24.16 30.80 -27.41
CA ALA A 112 24.73 30.36 -28.67
C ALA A 112 24.54 31.39 -29.78
N ALA A 113 23.34 31.95 -29.91
CA ALA A 113 23.02 32.99 -30.89
C ALA A 113 23.81 34.28 -30.63
N ALA A 114 24.02 34.64 -29.36
CA ALA A 114 24.84 35.78 -28.96
C ALA A 114 26.35 35.57 -29.16
N GLY A 115 26.79 34.34 -29.49
CA GLY A 115 28.22 34.03 -29.63
C GLY A 115 28.97 34.06 -28.30
N THR A 116 28.26 33.95 -27.18
CA THR A 116 28.83 34.09 -25.83
C THR A 116 29.82 32.97 -25.52
N VAL A 117 30.98 33.36 -24.99
CA VAL A 117 32.06 32.48 -24.56
C VAL A 117 32.22 32.60 -23.04
N VAL A 118 32.06 31.49 -22.34
CA VAL A 118 32.24 31.41 -20.88
C VAL A 118 33.63 30.88 -20.60
N LEU A 119 34.47 31.67 -19.92
CA LEU A 119 35.79 31.26 -19.47
C LEU A 119 35.70 30.67 -18.06
N LEU A 120 36.23 29.45 -17.91
CA LEU A 120 36.33 28.70 -16.67
C LEU A 120 37.78 28.64 -16.18
N HIS A 121 37.96 28.76 -14.87
CA HIS A 121 39.21 28.50 -14.17
C HIS A 121 39.01 27.33 -13.20
N TYR A 122 39.69 26.19 -13.42
CA TYR A 122 39.47 24.94 -12.68
C TYR A 122 37.97 24.56 -12.54
N GLY A 123 37.23 24.65 -13.64
CA GLY A 123 35.82 24.28 -13.70
C GLY A 123 34.84 25.30 -13.09
N ARG A 124 35.32 26.42 -12.53
CA ARG A 124 34.47 27.51 -12.03
C ARG A 124 34.40 28.64 -13.04
N VAL A 125 33.24 29.29 -13.16
CA VAL A 125 33.08 30.47 -14.04
C VAL A 125 33.98 31.60 -13.55
N HIS A 126 34.88 32.05 -14.42
CA HIS A 126 35.75 33.18 -14.19
C HIS A 126 35.18 34.45 -14.83
N SER A 127 34.82 34.39 -16.11
CA SER A 127 34.35 35.55 -16.87
C SER A 127 33.54 35.14 -18.11
N ILE A 128 32.70 36.04 -18.60
CA ILE A 128 31.84 35.82 -19.77
C ILE A 128 32.18 36.88 -20.82
N HIS A 129 32.32 36.47 -22.09
CA HIS A 129 32.79 37.32 -23.18
C HIS A 129 31.91 37.16 -24.42
N SER A 130 31.80 38.20 -25.24
CA SER A 130 31.02 38.20 -26.49
C SER A 130 31.77 37.56 -27.67
N SER A 131 33.05 37.23 -27.50
CA SER A 131 33.86 36.55 -28.51
C SER A 131 34.97 35.74 -27.87
N GLN A 132 35.48 34.76 -28.63
CA GLN A 132 36.63 33.95 -28.23
C GLN A 132 37.89 34.80 -28.03
N ALA A 133 38.17 35.73 -28.96
CA ALA A 133 39.34 36.61 -28.87
C ALA A 133 39.33 37.48 -27.59
N ALA A 134 38.14 37.95 -27.17
CA ALA A 134 38.01 38.69 -25.91
C ALA A 134 38.24 37.81 -24.68
N ALA A 135 37.77 36.55 -24.72
CA ALA A 135 38.00 35.58 -23.66
C ALA A 135 39.48 35.20 -23.51
N GLU A 136 40.18 35.01 -24.63
CA GLU A 136 41.60 34.70 -24.68
C GLU A 136 42.43 35.88 -24.14
N ALA A 137 42.15 37.10 -24.60
CA ALA A 137 42.81 38.31 -24.10
C ALA A 137 42.62 38.49 -22.57
N ALA A 138 41.42 38.21 -22.06
CA ALA A 138 41.15 38.31 -20.62
C ALA A 138 41.93 37.26 -19.80
N ALA A 139 42.08 36.04 -20.32
CA ALA A 139 42.84 34.99 -19.66
C ALA A 139 44.36 35.29 -19.64
N GLU A 140 44.88 35.90 -20.70
CA GLU A 140 46.27 36.36 -20.78
C GLU A 140 46.54 37.52 -19.82
N VAL A 141 45.64 38.50 -19.76
CA VAL A 141 45.77 39.69 -18.89
C VAL A 141 45.61 39.36 -17.41
N ALA A 142 44.83 38.35 -17.05
CA ALA A 142 44.61 37.93 -15.66
C ALA A 142 45.88 37.44 -14.93
N ARG A 143 47.07 37.44 -15.56
CA ARG A 143 48.37 37.06 -14.97
C ARG A 143 48.39 35.66 -14.35
N HIS A 144 47.49 34.78 -14.78
CA HIS A 144 47.35 33.42 -14.28
C HIS A 144 47.81 32.36 -15.29
N GLY A 145 48.61 32.75 -16.29
CA GLY A 145 49.44 31.82 -17.07
C GLY A 145 48.73 30.97 -18.12
N ALA A 146 47.63 31.45 -18.70
CA ALA A 146 47.03 30.78 -19.86
C ALA A 146 47.97 30.88 -21.07
N ALA A 147 48.73 29.82 -21.36
CA ALA A 147 49.60 29.79 -22.53
C ALA A 147 48.76 29.64 -23.82
N PRO A 148 49.02 30.44 -24.86
CA PRO A 148 48.38 30.29 -26.17
C PRO A 148 48.57 28.87 -26.70
N GLY A 149 47.48 28.19 -27.08
CA GLY A 149 47.53 26.85 -27.69
C GLY A 149 47.26 25.65 -26.76
N ARG A 150 46.95 25.88 -25.47
CA ARG A 150 46.40 24.81 -24.57
C ARG A 150 44.88 24.86 -24.44
N TRP A 151 44.22 25.56 -25.35
CA TRP A 151 42.77 25.69 -25.40
C TRP A 151 42.18 24.45 -26.05
N VAL A 152 41.25 23.78 -25.35
CA VAL A 152 40.58 22.63 -25.95
C VAL A 152 39.15 22.98 -26.32
N THR A 153 38.89 22.97 -27.62
CA THR A 153 37.60 23.28 -28.21
C THR A 153 36.61 22.15 -27.92
N PRO A 154 35.43 22.43 -27.36
CA PRO A 154 34.36 21.43 -27.28
C PRO A 154 33.95 21.00 -28.70
N GLY A 155 34.35 19.78 -29.11
CA GLY A 155 34.03 19.19 -30.41
C GLY A 155 35.22 18.67 -31.23
N GLU A 156 36.47 19.04 -30.89
CA GLU A 156 37.67 18.60 -31.64
C GLU A 156 38.35 17.35 -31.06
N VAL A 157 38.00 16.94 -29.84
CA VAL A 157 38.60 15.78 -29.15
C VAL A 157 37.49 14.90 -28.59
N ALA A 158 37.57 13.58 -28.84
CA ALA A 158 36.54 12.61 -28.50
C ALA A 158 36.26 12.53 -26.98
N GLU A 159 37.26 12.79 -26.15
CA GLU A 159 37.12 12.95 -24.70
C GLU A 159 38.02 14.08 -24.20
N LEU A 160 37.41 15.11 -23.62
CA LEU A 160 38.13 16.18 -22.94
C LEU A 160 38.24 15.83 -21.46
N PRO A 161 39.40 16.08 -20.80
CA PRO A 161 39.49 15.92 -19.34
C PRO A 161 38.42 16.79 -18.65
N PRO A 162 37.96 16.48 -17.43
CA PRO A 162 37.07 17.34 -16.67
C PRO A 162 37.56 18.78 -16.58
N ALA A 163 36.66 19.77 -16.59
CA ALA A 163 37.03 21.19 -16.53
C ALA A 163 37.78 21.57 -15.24
N SER A 164 37.62 20.77 -14.18
CA SER A 164 38.32 20.86 -12.90
C SER A 164 39.79 20.46 -12.96
N GLU A 165 40.20 19.70 -13.98
CA GLU A 165 41.57 19.19 -14.12
C GLU A 165 42.44 20.07 -15.02
N VAL A 166 41.83 21.02 -15.72
CA VAL A 166 42.53 22.00 -16.55
C VAL A 166 42.46 23.39 -15.91
N PRO A 167 43.58 24.14 -15.86
CA PRO A 167 43.59 25.48 -15.29
C PRO A 167 42.60 26.40 -15.99
N TRP A 168 42.52 26.34 -17.32
CA TRP A 168 41.64 27.19 -18.13
C TRP A 168 40.85 26.36 -19.14
N ARG A 169 39.55 26.67 -19.28
CA ARG A 169 38.67 26.13 -20.31
C ARG A 169 37.68 27.20 -20.72
N TRP A 170 37.48 27.43 -22.00
CA TRP A 170 36.31 28.17 -22.45
C TRP A 170 35.24 27.23 -22.98
N ILE A 171 33.98 27.62 -22.80
CA ILE A 171 32.81 26.93 -23.33
C ILE A 171 32.11 27.90 -24.26
N ARG A 172 31.86 27.45 -25.49
CA ARG A 172 30.95 28.11 -26.42
C ARG A 172 29.77 27.18 -26.65
N TYR A 173 28.57 27.75 -26.55
CA TYR A 173 27.37 27.03 -26.92
C TYR A 173 27.23 27.08 -28.43
N LEU A 174 27.22 25.91 -29.07
CA LEU A 174 26.86 25.79 -30.48
C LEU A 174 25.33 25.70 -30.59
N PRO A 175 24.73 26.30 -31.64
CA PRO A 175 23.33 26.08 -31.95
C PRO A 175 23.08 24.58 -32.05
N ARG A 176 21.95 24.10 -31.53
CA ARG A 176 21.54 22.71 -31.81
C ARG A 176 21.44 22.53 -33.32
N THR A 177 22.25 21.65 -33.88
CA THR A 177 21.93 21.08 -35.19
C THR A 177 20.66 20.27 -35.01
N THR A 178 19.57 20.71 -35.62
CA THR A 178 18.36 19.89 -35.74
C THR A 178 18.80 18.59 -36.40
N PRO A 179 18.58 17.42 -35.78
CA PRO A 179 18.80 16.17 -36.50
C PRO A 179 17.90 16.19 -37.72
N THR A 180 18.50 16.11 -38.91
CA THR A 180 17.76 15.91 -40.16
C THR A 180 16.78 14.77 -39.92
N PRO A 181 15.46 14.98 -40.08
CA PRO A 181 14.50 13.90 -39.90
C PRO A 181 14.91 12.77 -40.84
N ALA A 182 15.11 11.58 -40.28
CA ALA A 182 15.40 10.39 -41.05
C ALA A 182 14.34 10.26 -42.14
N ALA A 183 14.77 10.11 -43.40
CA ALA A 183 13.87 9.94 -44.53
C ALA A 183 12.85 8.84 -44.20
N PRO A 184 11.56 9.02 -44.54
CA PRO A 184 10.55 8.02 -44.28
C PRO A 184 10.98 6.71 -44.96
N VAL A 185 11.14 5.67 -44.17
CA VAL A 185 11.33 4.32 -44.68
C VAL A 185 10.03 3.93 -45.37
N THR A 186 10.02 4.01 -46.70
CA THR A 186 8.98 3.39 -47.53
C THR A 186 9.04 1.89 -47.32
N GLU A 187 8.15 1.37 -46.47
CA GLU A 187 7.78 -0.05 -46.50
C GLU A 187 7.13 -0.33 -47.86
N ALA A 188 7.83 -1.12 -48.68
CA ALA A 188 7.28 -1.70 -49.89
C ALA A 188 6.32 -2.83 -49.51
N ALA A 189 5.16 -2.83 -50.17
CA ALA A 189 4.04 -3.77 -50.02
C ALA A 189 4.38 -5.23 -50.34
#